data_AF-A0A0W8FZW7-F1
#
_entry.id   AF-A0A0W8FZW7-F1
#
_cell.length_a   1.000
_cell.length_b   1.000
_cell.length_c   1.000
_cell.angle_alpha   90.00
_cell.angle_beta   90.00
_cell.angle_gamma   90.00
#
_symmetry.space_group_name_H-M   'P 1'
#
loop_
_entity.id
_entity.type
_entity.pdbx_description
1 polymer ?
#
loop_
_entity_poly.entity_id
_entity_poly.type
_entity_poly.pdbx_seq_one_letter_code
_entity_poly.pdbx_strand_id
1 'polypeptide(L)' 'MNYKGKLLPHKFYADFVVFDKIILEVKAVSGIPDEFIALAINYLKVSNNKLALLVNFGELKLNYKRIVLDEKRKEWE' A
#
# COMPACT_ATOMS: atom_id res chain seq x y z
N MET A 1 -1.72 7.61 14.03
CA MET A 1 -1.50 6.27 13.47
C MET A 1 -0.47 5.56 14.34
N ASN A 2 -0.87 4.45 14.96
CA ASN A 2 0.01 3.65 15.82
C ASN A 2 0.35 2.36 15.06
N TYR A 3 1.63 2.08 14.82
CA TYR A 3 2.07 0.84 14.17
C TYR A 3 2.99 0.09 15.10
N LYS A 4 2.62 -1.15 15.46
CA LYS A 4 3.35 -1.98 16.44
C LYS A 4 3.66 -1.24 17.76
N GLY A 5 2.71 -0.46 18.26
CA GLY A 5 2.88 0.31 19.50
C GLY A 5 3.76 1.55 19.39
N LYS A 6 4.27 1.89 18.19
CA LYS A 6 5.03 3.11 17.93
C LYS A 6 4.17 4.13 17.20
N LEU A 7 4.15 5.36 17.72
CA LEU A 7 3.59 6.50 17.01
C LEU A 7 4.52 6.85 15.84
N LEU A 8 4.00 6.81 14.62
CA LEU A 8 4.79 7.19 13.45
C LEU A 8 4.98 8.73 13.47
N PRO A 9 6.22 9.24 13.36
CA PRO A 9 6.50 10.68 13.38
C PRO A 9 5.92 11.40 12.16
N HIS A 10 5.82 10.69 11.03
CA HIS A 10 5.17 11.17 9.82
C HIS A 10 3.75 10.61 9.72
N LYS A 11 2.81 11.51 9.42
CA LYS A 11 1.47 11.14 9.00
C LYS A 11 1.56 10.72 7.54
N PHE A 12 1.57 9.41 7.30
CA PHE A 12 1.48 8.86 5.96
C PHE A 12 0.00 8.88 5.54
N TYR A 13 -0.30 9.54 4.44
CA TYR A 13 -1.64 9.60 3.87
C TYR A 13 -1.63 8.87 2.54
N ALA A 14 -2.49 7.85 2.42
CA ALA A 14 -2.72 7.23 1.12
C ALA A 14 -3.33 8.25 0.16
N ASP A 15 -3.02 8.16 -1.14
CA ASP A 15 -3.58 9.06 -2.15
C ASP A 15 -5.12 8.95 -2.15
N PHE A 16 -5.64 7.72 -2.14
CA PHE A 16 -7.07 7.44 -2.05
C PHE A 16 -7.38 6.19 -1.23
N VAL A 17 -8.54 6.22 -0.57
CA VAL A 17 -9.22 5.03 -0.04
C VAL A 17 -10.52 4.86 -0.81
N VAL A 18 -10.62 3.80 -1.61
CA VAL A 18 -11.75 3.55 -2.50
C VAL A 18 -12.68 2.50 -1.89
N PHE A 19 -13.98 2.79 -1.89
CA PHE A 19 -15.04 1.95 -1.27
C PHE A 19 -14.73 1.56 0.18
N ASP A 20 -13.99 2.39 0.92
CA ASP A 20 -13.49 2.14 2.28
C ASP A 20 -12.69 0.83 2.43
N LYS A 21 -12.25 0.21 1.32
CA LYS A 21 -11.69 -1.16 1.30
C LYS A 21 -10.41 -1.30 0.51
N ILE A 22 -10.13 -0.38 -0.41
CA ILE A 22 -8.98 -0.46 -1.32
C ILE A 22 -8.10 0.76 -1.11
N ILE A 23 -6.83 0.54 -0.79
CA ILE A 23 -5.81 1.59 -0.83
C ILE A 23 -5.40 1.76 -2.30
N LEU A 24 -5.55 2.95 -2.86
CA LEU A 24 -5.12 3.26 -4.23
C LEU A 24 -4.02 4.31 -4.17
N GLU A 25 -2.85 3.96 -4.71
CA GLU A 25 -1.69 4.82 -4.83
C GLU A 25 -1.41 5.07 -6.31
N VAL A 26 -1.28 6.34 -6.67
CA VAL A 26 -1.03 6.76 -8.06
C VAL A 26 0.35 7.38 -8.15
N LYS A 27 1.17 6.89 -9.08
CA LYS A 27 2.53 7.38 -9.30
C LYS A 27 2.76 7.69 -10.78
N ALA A 28 3.75 8.53 -11.06
CA ALA A 28 4.20 8.89 -12.41
C ALA A 28 5.73 8.84 -12.46
N VAL A 29 6.27 7.64 -12.33
CA VAL A 29 7.71 7.35 -12.22
C VAL A 29 8.15 6.33 -13.27
N SER A 30 9.46 6.23 -13.53
CA SER A 30 10.02 5.33 -14.56
C SER A 30 9.97 3.83 -14.23
N GLY A 31 9.41 3.48 -13.07
CA GLY A 31 9.21 2.10 -12.60
C GLY A 31 8.67 2.13 -11.17
N ILE A 32 8.33 0.97 -10.61
CA ILE A 32 7.81 0.88 -9.23
C ILE A 32 8.91 0.36 -8.29
N PRO A 33 9.62 1.25 -7.57
CA PRO A 33 10.52 0.88 -6.47
C PRO A 33 9.85 0.05 -5.37
N ASP A 34 10.62 -0.82 -4.73
CA ASP A 34 10.17 -1.65 -3.60
C ASP A 34 9.74 -0.81 -2.38
N GLU A 35 10.25 0.41 -2.23
CA GLU A 35 9.82 1.34 -1.18
C GLU A 35 8.34 1.69 -1.28
N PHE A 36 7.77 1.83 -2.49
CA PHE A 36 6.34 2.08 -2.66
C PHE A 36 5.50 0.86 -2.31
N ILE A 37 6.03 -0.34 -2.53
CA ILE A 37 5.39 -1.59 -2.09
C ILE A 37 5.39 -1.66 -0.56
N ALA A 38 6.52 -1.36 0.09
CA ALA A 38 6.64 -1.34 1.54
C ALA A 38 5.69 -0.30 2.17
N LEU A 39 5.55 0.88 1.55
CA LEU A 39 4.61 1.90 1.97
C LEU A 39 3.16 1.42 1.86
N ALA A 40 2.77 0.85 0.72
CA ALA A 40 1.42 0.30 0.53
C ALA A 40 1.10 -0.80 1.57
N ILE A 41 2.06 -1.66 1.90
CA ILE A 41 1.90 -2.67 2.97
C ILE A 41 1.67 -2.02 4.33
N ASN A 42 2.38 -0.93 4.64
CA ASN A 42 2.16 -0.20 5.89
C ASN A 42 0.75 0.38 5.94
N TYR A 43 0.26 0.96 4.83
CA TYR A 43 -1.12 1.42 4.73
C TYR A 43 -2.13 0.33 4.99
N LEU A 44 -1.97 -0.84 4.39
CA LEU A 44 -2.85 -1.99 4.64
C LEU A 44 -2.89 -2.36 6.13
N LYS A 45 -1.73 -2.40 6.79
CA LYS A 45 -1.65 -2.74 8.22
C LYS A 45 -2.29 -1.70 9.14
N VAL A 46 -2.14 -0.40 8.85
CA VAL A 46 -2.68 0.67 9.73
C VAL A 46 -4.15 0.95 9.47
N SER A 47 -4.62 0.74 8.24
CA SER A 47 -6.03 0.93 7.86
C SER A 47 -6.91 -0.30 8.10
N ASN A 48 -6.29 -1.47 8.32
CA ASN A 48 -6.96 -2.78 8.36
C ASN A 48 -7.58 -3.20 7.00
N ASN A 49 -7.16 -2.57 5.90
CA ASN A 49 -7.54 -2.95 4.55
C ASN A 49 -6.68 -4.14 4.07
N LYS A 50 -7.23 -4.94 3.15
CA LYS A 50 -6.58 -6.17 2.65
C LYS A 50 -5.99 -6.04 1.25
N LEU A 51 -6.35 -4.97 0.53
CA LEU A 51 -5.97 -4.77 -0.87
C LEU A 51 -5.43 -3.36 -1.10
N ALA A 52 -4.23 -3.29 -1.68
CA ALA A 52 -3.68 -2.07 -2.24
C ALA A 52 -3.44 -2.24 -3.75
N LEU A 53 -3.75 -1.19 -4.51
CA LEU A 53 -3.43 -1.05 -5.92
C LEU A 53 -2.42 0.08 -6.06
N LEU A 54 -1.23 -0.25 -6.55
CA LEU A 54 -0.22 0.73 -6.92
C LEU A 54 -0.27 0.88 -8.44
N VAL A 55 -0.63 2.06 -8.94
CA VAL A 55 -0.81 2.32 -10.38
C VAL A 55 0.21 3.36 -10.82
N ASN A 56 1.01 3.03 -11.83
CA ASN A 56 2.07 3.88 -12.37
C ASN A 56 1.75 4.32 -13.80
N PHE A 57 1.69 5.64 -14.00
CA PHE A 57 1.47 6.29 -15.28
C PHE A 57 2.76 6.91 -15.87
N GLY A 58 3.92 6.72 -15.23
CA GLY A 58 5.19 7.30 -15.68
C GLY A 58 5.94 6.47 -16.73
N GLU A 59 5.32 5.41 -17.24
CA GLU A 59 5.86 4.52 -18.26
C GLU A 59 5.01 4.60 -19.54
N LEU A 60 5.54 4.10 -20.67
CA LEU A 60 4.83 4.08 -21.96
C LEU A 60 3.50 3.33 -21.93
N LYS A 61 3.37 2.39 -20.99
CA LYS A 61 2.14 1.63 -20.74
C LYS A 61 1.80 1.73 -19.27
N LEU A 62 0.51 1.61 -18.97
CA LEU A 62 0.04 1.50 -17.59
C LEU A 62 0.68 0.30 -16.92
N ASN A 63 1.45 0.55 -15.86
CA ASN A 63 2.01 -0.49 -15.02
C ASN A 63 1.31 -0.45 -13.67
N TYR A 64 0.99 -1.61 -13.11
CA TYR A 64 0.35 -1.67 -11.81
C TYR A 64 0.77 -2.90 -11.01
N LYS A 65 0.73 -2.76 -9.69
CA LYS A 65 0.92 -3.87 -8.74
C LYS A 65 -0.31 -4.00 -7.86
N ARG A 66 -0.74 -5.25 -7.68
CA ARG A 66 -1.78 -5.64 -6.74
C ARG A 66 -1.11 -6.26 -5.52
N ILE A 67 -1.31 -5.64 -4.36
CA ILE A 67 -0.73 -6.10 -3.09
C ILE A 67 -1.88 -6.58 -2.20
N VAL A 68 -1.81 -7.84 -1.79
CA VAL A 68 -2.82 -8.46 -0.92
C VAL A 68 -2.16 -8.80 0.42
N LEU A 69 -2.71 -8.26 1.50
CA LEU A 69 -2.31 -8.62 2.86
C LEU A 69 -3.30 -9.67 3.39
N ASP A 70 -2.88 -10.94 3.32
CA ASP A 70 -3.64 -12.06 3.86
C ASP A 70 -3.10 -12.44 5.25
N GLU A 71 -4.00 -12.51 6.23
CA GLU A 71 -3.70 -12.80 7.63
C GLU A 71 -3.43 -14.30 7.86
N LYS A 72 -3.87 -15.17 6.94
CA LYS A 72 -3.70 -16.63 7.04
C LYS A 72 -2.26 -17.12 7.02
N ARG A 73 -1.29 -16.30 6.59
CA ARG A 73 0.13 -16.68 6.62
C ARG A 73 0.73 -16.78 8.02
N LYS A 74 0.09 -16.20 9.04
CA LYS A 74 0.59 -16.27 10.43
C LYS A 74 0.32 -17.61 11.13
N GLU A 75 -0.56 -18.45 10.61
CA GLU A 75 -0.88 -19.76 11.22
C GLU A 75 0.15 -20.86 10.84
N TRP A 76 1.04 -20.59 9.89
CA TRP A 76 2.01 -21.55 9.35
C TRP A 76 3.48 -21.16 9.63
N GLU A 77 3.71 -20.13 10.44
CA GLU A 77 5.02 -19.71 10.98
C GLU A 77 5.06 -19.92 12.50
#